data_AF-A0A9X3JH04-F1
#
_entry.id   AF-A0A9X3JH04-F1
#
_cell.length_a   1.000
_cell.length_b   1.000
_cell.length_c   1.000
_cell.angle_alpha   90.00
_cell.angle_beta   90.00
_cell.angle_gamma   90.00
#
_symmetry.space_group_name_H-M   'P 1'
#
loop_
_entity.id
_entity.type
_entity.pdbx_description
1 polymer ?
#
loop_
_entity_poly.entity_id
_entity_poly.type
_entity_poly.pdbx_seq_one_letter_code
_entity_poly.pdbx_strand_id
1 'polypeptide(L)'
;MAGLLDRLGRFSFRRRWSVAVIWLLVLAGAVTAAVTSEGPVNTRATIPGIESQDAFDLLAERFPDTPSDSASATLVFVAPDGGSLEEPANQAAVEAA
;
A
#
# COMPACT_ATOMS: atom_id res chain seq x y z
N MET A 1 19.65 14.51 32.43
CA MET A 1 18.60 13.86 31.61
C MET A 1 17.43 13.34 32.43
N ALA A 2 17.65 12.61 33.55
CA ALA A 2 16.57 12.07 34.39
C ALA A 2 15.52 13.11 34.87
N GLY A 3 15.95 14.32 35.26
CA GLY A 3 15.02 15.37 35.69
C GLY A 3 14.11 15.95 34.59
N LEU A 4 14.48 15.82 33.32
CA LEU A 4 13.64 16.27 32.19
C LEU A 4 12.54 15.25 31.91
N LEU A 5 12.87 13.95 31.93
CA LEU A 5 11.88 12.88 31.75
C LEU A 5 10.91 12.82 32.94
N ASP A 6 11.38 13.03 34.17
CA ASP A 6 10.51 13.10 35.35
C ASP A 6 9.48 14.23 35.24
N ARG A 7 9.93 15.43 34.84
CA ARG A 7 9.04 16.57 34.62
C ARG A 7 8.04 16.32 33.49
N LEU A 8 8.49 15.69 32.40
CA LEU A 8 7.65 15.38 31.25
C LEU A 8 6.61 14.30 31.57
N GLY A 9 7.02 13.22 32.25
CA GLY A 9 6.11 12.15 32.70
C GLY A 9 5.08 12.66 33.71
N ARG A 10 5.52 13.48 34.67
CA ARG A 10 4.62 14.08 35.68
C ARG A 10 3.67 15.11 35.08
N PHE A 11 4.10 15.85 34.06
CA PHE A 11 3.24 16.76 33.30
C PHE A 11 2.19 15.99 32.47
N SER A 12 2.62 14.93 31.77
CA SER A 12 1.73 14.05 31.02
C SER A 12 0.69 13.38 31.91
N PHE A 13 1.07 12.94 33.11
CA PHE A 13 0.13 12.34 34.05
C PHE A 13 -0.86 13.36 34.63
N ARG A 14 -0.38 14.56 34.98
CA ARG A 14 -1.22 15.60 35.59
C ARG A 14 -2.22 16.23 34.60
N ARG A 15 -1.89 16.23 33.31
CA ARG A 15 -2.78 16.66 32.21
C ARG A 15 -3.08 15.51 31.25
N ARG A 16 -3.30 14.30 31.78
CA ARG A 16 -3.55 13.08 30.99
C ARG A 16 -4.61 13.24 29.90
N TRP A 17 -5.67 14.00 30.18
CA TRP A 17 -6.74 14.26 29.22
C TRP A 17 -6.28 15.18 28.07
N SER A 18 -5.55 16.26 28.37
CA SER A 18 -5.01 17.14 27.32
C SER A 18 -3.99 16.41 26.45
N VAL A 19 -3.12 15.61 27.05
CA VAL A 19 -2.12 14.81 26.31
C VAL A 19 -2.80 13.77 25.41
N ALA A 20 -3.85 13.10 25.92
CA ALA A 20 -4.63 12.16 25.13
C ALA A 20 -5.36 12.85 23.95
N VAL A 21 -6.00 14.00 24.19
CA VAL A 21 -6.68 14.76 23.14
C VAL A 21 -5.70 15.24 22.06
N ILE A 22 -4.53 15.75 22.46
CA ILE A 22 -3.48 16.15 21.52
C ILE A 22 -3.06 14.95 20.66
N TRP A 23 -2.81 13.79 21.27
CA TRP A 23 -2.46 12.59 20.51
C TRP A 23 -3.57 12.12 19.58
N LEU A 24 -4.83 12.20 20.00
CA LEU A 24 -5.97 11.89 19.13
C LEU A 24 -6.06 12.86 17.95
N LEU A 25 -5.82 14.16 18.16
CA LEU A 25 -5.79 15.14 17.08
C LEU A 25 -4.63 14.89 16.12
N VAL A 26 -3.44 14.55 16.63
CA VAL A 26 -2.27 14.20 15.80
C VAL A 26 -2.56 12.95 14.98
N LEU A 27 -3.12 11.90 15.60
CA LEU A 27 -3.49 10.67 14.89
C LEU A 27 -4.59 10.91 13.86
N ALA A 28 -5.63 11.65 14.21
CA ALA A 28 -6.69 12.02 13.28
C ALA A 28 -6.11 12.80 12.09
N GLY A 29 -5.25 13.79 12.34
CA GLY A 29 -4.58 14.55 11.29
C GLY A 29 -3.69 13.68 10.39
N ALA A 30 -2.94 12.74 10.97
CA ALA A 30 -2.12 11.79 10.21
C ALA A 30 -2.97 10.85 9.35
N VAL A 31 -4.06 10.31 9.90
CA VAL A 31 -5.01 9.47 9.16
C VAL A 31 -5.66 10.26 8.04
N THR A 32 -6.15 11.48 8.32
CA THR A 32 -6.72 12.37 7.29
C THR A 32 -5.70 12.61 6.18
N ALA A 33 -4.48 13.00 6.52
CA ALA A 33 -3.42 13.22 5.53
C ALA A 33 -3.13 11.97 4.70
N ALA A 34 -3.09 10.79 5.33
CA ALA A 34 -2.87 9.52 4.65
C ALA A 34 -4.00 9.17 3.67
N VAL A 35 -5.26 9.34 4.06
CA VAL A 35 -6.41 9.02 3.17
C VAL A 35 -6.66 10.08 2.10
N THR A 36 -6.29 11.34 2.33
CA THR A 36 -6.39 12.41 1.32
C THR A 36 -5.16 12.47 0.41
N SER A 37 -4.12 11.69 0.68
CA SER A 37 -2.93 11.65 -0.16
C SER A 37 -3.23 10.85 -1.43
N GLU A 38 -3.40 11.55 -2.56
CA GLU A 38 -3.68 10.97 -3.88
C GLU A 38 -2.47 10.30 -4.55
N GLY A 39 -1.38 10.07 -3.81
CA GLY A 39 -0.17 9.43 -4.33
C GLY A 39 -0.17 7.92 -4.10
N PRO A 40 0.07 7.08 -5.12
CA PRO A 40 0.42 5.69 -4.86
C PRO A 40 1.60 5.67 -3.91
N VAL A 41 1.57 4.77 -2.92
CA VAL A 41 2.77 4.44 -2.15
C VAL A 41 3.77 3.97 -3.19
N ASN A 42 4.72 4.83 -3.57
CA ASN A 42 5.60 4.60 -4.70
C ASN A 42 6.52 3.43 -4.36
N THR A 43 6.11 2.22 -4.73
CA THR A 43 6.93 1.00 -4.64
C THR A 43 7.96 0.95 -5.77
N ARG A 44 7.98 1.96 -6.66
CA ARG A 44 9.05 2.14 -7.65
C ARG A 44 10.34 2.50 -6.92
N ALA A 45 11.16 1.48 -6.70
CA ALA A 45 12.53 1.64 -6.26
C ALA A 45 13.37 2.20 -7.42
N THR A 46 13.25 3.50 -7.69
CA THR A 46 14.16 4.20 -8.60
C THR A 46 15.51 4.34 -7.91
N ILE A 47 16.56 3.77 -8.52
CA ILE A 47 17.94 4.00 -8.10
C ILE A 47 18.48 5.12 -8.98
N PRO A 48 18.65 6.35 -8.48
CA PRO A 48 19.18 7.44 -9.29
C PRO A 48 20.63 7.17 -9.68
N GLY A 49 20.97 7.41 -10.94
CA GLY A 49 22.35 7.38 -11.45
C GLY A 49 22.84 6.03 -12.00
N ILE A 50 21.94 5.08 -12.28
CA ILE A 50 22.29 3.86 -13.03
C ILE A 50 21.70 3.88 -14.44
N GLU A 51 22.48 3.45 -15.42
CA GLU A 51 22.08 3.41 -16.84
C GLU A 51 20.84 2.53 -17.09
N SER A 52 20.65 1.50 -16.26
CA SER A 52 19.45 0.68 -16.30
C SER A 52 18.17 1.47 -16.00
N GLN A 53 18.24 2.51 -15.15
CA GLN A 53 17.10 3.38 -14.86
C GLN A 53 16.74 4.23 -16.09
N ASP A 54 17.73 4.82 -16.75
CA ASP A 54 17.50 5.59 -17.99
C ASP A 54 16.88 4.72 -19.09
N ALA A 55 17.28 3.43 -19.17
CA ALA A 55 16.67 2.48 -20.10
C ALA A 55 15.19 2.19 -19.76
N PHE A 56 14.83 2.08 -18.48
CA PHE A 56 13.44 1.93 -18.05
C PHE A 56 12.62 3.20 -18.30
N ASP A 57 13.21 4.37 -18.12
CA ASP A 57 12.57 5.66 -18.39
C ASP A 57 12.28 5.81 -19.89
N LEU A 58 13.24 5.43 -20.76
CA LEU A 58 13.06 5.41 -22.21
C LEU A 58 12.00 4.38 -22.66
N LEU A 59 11.95 3.21 -22.01
CA LEU A 59 10.90 2.21 -22.27
C LEU A 59 9.51 2.77 -21.93
N ALA A 60 9.37 3.46 -20.79
CA ALA A 60 8.11 4.10 -20.39
C ALA A 60 7.71 5.24 -21.33
N GLU A 61 8.67 6.04 -21.81
CA GLU A 61 8.43 7.15 -22.74
C GLU A 61 8.02 6.67 -24.14
N ARG A 62 8.66 5.62 -24.66
CA ARG A 62 8.42 5.14 -26.03
C ARG A 62 7.30 4.12 -26.13
N PHE A 63 6.98 3.44 -25.04
CA PHE A 63 5.94 2.42 -24.97
C PHE A 63 5.00 2.67 -23.78
N PRO A 64 4.29 3.80 -23.73
CA PRO A 64 3.43 4.17 -22.60
C PRO A 64 2.25 3.21 -22.40
N ASP A 65 1.81 2.52 -23.45
CA ASP A 65 0.73 1.52 -23.41
C ASP A 65 1.25 0.10 -23.10
N THR A 66 2.56 -0.10 -22.99
CA THR A 66 3.12 -1.38 -22.54
C THR A 66 3.13 -1.37 -21.03
N PRO A 67 2.41 -2.28 -20.37
CA PRO A 67 2.15 -2.14 -18.96
C PRO A 67 3.36 -2.63 -18.18
N SER A 68 4.36 -1.77 -18.03
CA SER A 68 5.48 -1.96 -17.11
C SER A 68 5.00 -1.98 -15.65
N ASP A 69 3.76 -1.54 -15.41
CA ASP A 69 3.13 -1.41 -14.11
C ASP A 69 1.70 -2.00 -14.06
N SER A 70 1.30 -2.85 -15.03
CA SER A 70 0.08 -3.63 -14.81
C SER A 70 0.34 -4.57 -13.66
N ALA A 71 -0.35 -4.35 -12.55
CA ALA A 71 -0.56 -5.37 -11.54
C ALA A 71 -1.17 -6.60 -12.23
N SER A 72 -0.34 -7.57 -12.63
CA SER A 72 -0.80 -8.82 -13.19
C SER A 72 -1.30 -9.68 -12.04
N ALA A 73 -2.61 -9.84 -11.93
CA ALA A 73 -3.20 -10.79 -11.00
C ALA A 73 -3.35 -12.14 -11.71
N THR A 74 -2.62 -13.15 -11.24
CA THR A 74 -2.85 -14.54 -11.68
C THR A 74 -3.91 -15.17 -10.80
N LEU A 75 -5.10 -15.43 -11.36
CA LEU A 75 -6.17 -16.17 -10.69
C LEU A 75 -6.07 -17.66 -11.06
N VAL A 76 -6.03 -18.52 -10.04
CA VAL A 76 -5.98 -19.98 -10.22
C VAL A 76 -7.31 -20.56 -9.75
N PHE A 77 -8.04 -21.19 -10.67
CA PHE A 77 -9.28 -21.90 -10.39
C PHE A 77 -9.01 -23.40 -10.25
N VAL A 78 -9.63 -24.03 -9.26
CA VAL A 78 -9.49 -25.47 -8.99
C VAL A 78 -10.89 -26.07 -8.91
N ALA A 79 -11.13 -27.13 -9.68
CA ALA A 79 -12.39 -27.88 -9.60
C ALA A 79 -12.48 -28.63 -8.26
N PRO A 80 -13.68 -28.79 -7.69
CA PRO A 80 -13.88 -29.55 -6.46
C PRO A 80 -13.46 -31.02 -6.60
N ASP A 81 -13.15 -31.69 -5.48
CA ASP A 81 -12.65 -33.06 -5.45
C ASP A 81 -13.53 -34.03 -6.26
N GLY A 82 -12.93 -34.66 -7.27
CA GLY A 82 -13.60 -35.60 -8.17
C GLY A 82 -14.33 -34.97 -9.37
N GLY A 83 -14.31 -33.65 -9.51
CA GLY A 83 -14.85 -32.91 -10.66
C GLY A 83 -13.75 -32.45 -11.63
N SER A 84 -14.13 -32.21 -12.89
CA SER A 84 -13.22 -31.68 -13.92
C SER A 84 -13.55 -30.22 -14.27
N LEU A 85 -12.51 -29.43 -14.55
CA LEU A 85 -12.69 -28.10 -15.16
C LEU A 85 -13.22 -28.17 -16.59
N GLU A 86 -13.19 -29.35 -17.22
CA GLU A 86 -13.75 -29.58 -18.55
C GLU A 86 -15.28 -29.70 -18.54
N GLU A 87 -15.91 -29.77 -17.38
CA GLU A 87 -17.36 -29.77 -17.28
C GLU A 87 -17.92 -28.41 -17.69
N PRO A 88 -18.98 -28.37 -18.54
CA PRO A 88 -19.50 -27.12 -19.10
C PRO A 88 -19.98 -26.13 -18.03
N ALA A 89 -20.43 -26.63 -16.87
CA ALA A 89 -20.81 -25.78 -15.74
C ALA A 89 -19.59 -25.08 -15.10
N ASN A 90 -18.45 -25.76 -14.99
CA ASN A 90 -17.23 -25.22 -14.42
C ASN A 90 -16.53 -24.27 -15.40
N GLN A 91 -16.55 -24.59 -16.70
CA GLN A 91 -16.06 -23.67 -17.75
C GLN A 91 -16.84 -22.36 -17.76
N ALA A 92 -18.18 -22.43 -17.74
CA ALA A 92 -19.03 -21.24 -17.69
C ALA A 92 -18.78 -20.39 -16.43
N ALA A 93 -18.43 -21.02 -15.30
CA ALA A 93 -18.11 -20.31 -14.06
C ALA A 93 -16.75 -19.59 -14.14
N VAL A 94 -15.76 -20.15 -14.83
CA VAL A 94 -14.45 -19.51 -15.04
C VAL A 94 -14.55 -18.38 -16.08
N GLU A 95 -15.32 -18.57 -17.15
CA GLU A 95 -15.52 -17.55 -18.19
C GLU A 95 -16.33 -16.33 -17.72
N ALA A 96 -17.17 -16.52 -16.69
CA ALA A 96 -17.96 -15.45 -16.09
C ALA A 96 -17.23 -14.67 -14.98
N ALA A 97 -16.01 -15.08 -14.60
CA ALA A 97 -15.19 -14.47 -13.55
C ALA A 97 -14.27 -13.38 -14.11
#